data_AF-A0A7V3PQC8-F1
#
_entry.id   AF-A0A7V3PQC8-F1
#
_cell.length_a   1.000
_cell.length_b   1.000
_cell.length_c   1.000
_cell.angle_alpha   90.00
_cell.angle_beta   90.00
_cell.angle_gamma   90.00
#
_symmetry.space_group_name_H-M   'P 1'
#
loop_
_entity.id
_entity.type
_entity.pdbx_description
1 polymer ?
#
loop_
_entity_poly.entity_id
_entity_poly.type
_entity_poly.pdbx_seq_one_letter_code
_entity_poly.pdbx_strand_id
1 'polypeptide(L)'
;MKYAAAVLAIVAAAVGLGATAADLDRALDEAAAQRSDSPAFLTNYAAARLCQRKLRLLEHGGVFFGVGPTRQELVEEGLRRLAAMAAGEPHRAVPGRLTELAYIAENDGTAQPYYLYLPPNFDPARTWPLIVFLHGYVPSITILDPWLPPEEVCAIAGRLGCMLLVPYGRRNTDFQGVGEVDVLTTLELVRRNYPVDERRVYVSGVSMGGMGAWNMALRHPGVFAAATPICGHTDMLRWWGWPAD
;
A
#
# COMPACT_ATOMS: atom_id res chain seq x y z
N MET A 1 -15.67 19.80 -15.08
CA MET A 1 -16.33 20.51 -13.95
C MET A 1 -17.67 19.93 -13.52
N LYS A 2 -18.60 19.49 -14.41
CA LYS A 2 -19.91 18.96 -13.98
C LYS A 2 -19.86 17.65 -13.16
N TYR A 3 -18.80 16.86 -13.32
CA TYR A 3 -18.71 15.49 -12.79
C TYR A 3 -18.24 15.41 -11.32
N ALA A 4 -17.30 16.26 -10.92
CA ALA A 4 -16.90 16.41 -9.51
C ALA A 4 -18.09 16.79 -8.60
N ALA A 5 -19.09 17.50 -9.15
CA ALA A 5 -20.26 17.92 -8.39
C ALA A 5 -21.16 16.75 -7.93
N ALA A 6 -21.25 15.66 -8.70
CA ALA A 6 -22.08 14.50 -8.34
C ALA A 6 -21.49 13.72 -7.16
N VAL A 7 -20.18 13.43 -7.22
CA VAL A 7 -19.44 12.81 -6.10
C VAL A 7 -19.52 13.69 -4.86
N LEU A 8 -19.28 15.00 -5.00
CA LEU A 8 -19.36 15.94 -3.88
C LEU A 8 -20.77 16.05 -3.30
N ALA A 9 -21.82 15.98 -4.11
CA ALA A 9 -23.20 15.99 -3.62
C ALA A 9 -23.51 14.76 -2.77
N ILE A 10 -23.07 13.57 -3.19
CA ILE A 10 -23.24 12.33 -2.42
C ILE A 10 -22.46 12.42 -1.10
N VAL A 11 -21.20 12.85 -1.15
CA VAL A 11 -20.36 13.01 0.07
C VAL A 11 -20.99 14.03 1.03
N ALA A 12 -21.43 15.18 0.54
CA ALA A 12 -22.05 16.22 1.36
C ALA A 12 -23.36 15.74 2.01
N ALA A 13 -24.19 14.99 1.27
CA ALA A 13 -25.42 14.42 1.81
C ALA A 13 -25.15 13.38 2.92
N ALA A 14 -24.10 12.57 2.76
CA ALA A 14 -23.71 11.56 3.73
C ALA A 14 -23.20 12.15 5.06
N VAL A 15 -22.45 13.26 5.00
CA VAL A 15 -21.95 13.96 6.21
C VAL A 15 -23.09 14.53 7.06
N GLY A 16 -24.20 14.96 6.45
CA GLY A 16 -25.33 15.56 7.16
C GLY A 16 -26.29 14.59 7.86
N LEU A 17 -26.28 13.30 7.49
CA LEU A 17 -27.27 12.31 7.93
C LEU A 17 -26.67 11.09 8.64
N GLY A 18 -25.35 11.02 8.76
CA GLY A 18 -24.61 9.84 9.22
C GLY A 18 -24.28 8.93 8.05
N ALA A 19 -23.04 8.98 7.60
CA ALA A 19 -22.60 8.30 6.39
C ALA A 19 -22.69 6.77 6.50
N THR A 20 -23.20 6.12 5.45
CA THR A 20 -23.37 4.66 5.40
C THR A 20 -22.45 4.01 4.37
N ALA A 21 -22.28 2.68 4.46
CA ALA A 21 -21.57 1.90 3.44
C ALA A 21 -22.19 2.05 2.04
N ALA A 22 -23.53 2.16 1.96
CA ALA A 22 -24.23 2.37 0.70
C ALA A 22 -23.93 3.75 0.09
N ASP A 23 -23.66 4.78 0.90
CA ASP A 23 -23.22 6.09 0.41
C ASP A 23 -21.83 6.02 -0.21
N LEU A 24 -20.90 5.30 0.44
CA LEU A 24 -19.58 5.05 -0.10
C LEU A 24 -19.65 4.27 -1.41
N ASP A 25 -20.46 3.22 -1.48
CA ASP A 25 -20.64 2.41 -2.69
C ASP A 25 -21.15 3.26 -3.86
N ARG A 26 -22.20 4.06 -3.65
CA ARG A 26 -22.73 4.97 -4.68
C ARG A 26 -21.69 6.01 -5.12
N ALA A 27 -20.94 6.59 -4.19
CA ALA A 27 -19.91 7.58 -4.51
C ALA A 27 -18.74 6.96 -5.29
N LEU A 28 -18.38 5.71 -5.00
CA LEU A 28 -17.36 4.95 -5.74
C LEU A 28 -17.81 4.61 -7.16
N ASP A 29 -19.08 4.24 -7.36
CA ASP A 29 -19.62 3.94 -8.69
C ASP A 29 -19.66 5.20 -9.56
N GLU A 30 -20.08 6.33 -8.99
CA GLU A 30 -20.04 7.63 -9.67
C GLU A 30 -18.59 8.05 -10.00
N ALA A 31 -17.66 7.87 -9.07
CA ALA A 31 -16.24 8.12 -9.30
C ALA A 31 -15.66 7.21 -10.40
N ALA A 32 -16.09 5.95 -10.47
CA ALA A 32 -15.62 4.99 -11.48
C ALA A 32 -16.00 5.41 -12.90
N ALA A 33 -17.11 6.12 -13.08
CA ALA A 33 -17.51 6.69 -14.37
C ALA A 33 -16.62 7.86 -14.82
N GLN A 34 -15.81 8.41 -13.92
CA GLN A 34 -15.00 9.63 -14.11
C GLN A 34 -13.49 9.31 -14.20
N ARG A 35 -13.13 8.13 -14.73
CA ARG A 35 -11.73 7.65 -14.79
C ARG A 35 -10.77 8.74 -15.27
N SER A 36 -9.64 8.85 -14.59
CA SER A 36 -8.59 9.82 -14.89
C SER A 36 -7.22 9.29 -14.47
N ASP A 37 -6.18 9.64 -15.23
CA ASP A 37 -4.78 9.32 -14.86
C ASP A 37 -4.15 10.37 -13.94
N SER A 38 -4.94 11.32 -13.45
CA SER A 38 -4.45 12.33 -12.51
C SER A 38 -4.00 11.67 -11.19
N PRO A 39 -2.93 12.16 -10.54
CA PRO A 39 -2.53 11.66 -9.24
C PRO A 39 -3.65 11.73 -8.19
N ALA A 40 -4.49 12.77 -8.26
CA ALA A 40 -5.65 12.94 -7.39
C ALA A 40 -6.66 11.81 -7.53
N PHE A 41 -6.98 11.40 -8.77
CA PHE A 41 -7.84 10.25 -9.03
C PHE A 41 -7.18 8.95 -8.58
N LEU A 42 -5.99 8.63 -9.10
CA LEU A 42 -5.36 7.33 -8.91
C LEU A 42 -5.13 7.00 -7.43
N THR A 43 -4.67 7.98 -6.64
CA THR A 43 -4.34 7.76 -5.23
C THR A 43 -5.59 7.67 -4.34
N ASN A 44 -6.55 8.59 -4.51
CA ASN A 44 -7.73 8.62 -3.66
C ASN A 44 -8.78 7.58 -4.04
N TYR A 45 -9.01 7.33 -5.33
CA TYR A 45 -9.96 6.30 -5.76
C TYR A 45 -9.51 4.93 -5.24
N ALA A 46 -8.22 4.62 -5.36
CA ALA A 46 -7.67 3.38 -4.81
C ALA A 46 -7.82 3.30 -3.28
N ALA A 47 -7.55 4.39 -2.56
CA ALA A 47 -7.72 4.43 -1.09
C ALA A 47 -9.19 4.24 -0.69
N ALA A 48 -10.14 4.89 -1.37
CA ALA A 48 -11.56 4.70 -1.12
C ALA A 48 -12.04 3.27 -1.42
N ARG A 49 -11.54 2.67 -2.52
CA ARG A 49 -11.80 1.26 -2.86
C ARG A 49 -11.20 0.30 -1.83
N LEU A 50 -10.04 0.63 -1.24
CA LEU A 50 -9.46 -0.13 -0.15
C LEU A 50 -10.36 -0.08 1.10
N CYS A 51 -10.91 1.09 1.45
CA CYS A 51 -11.88 1.23 2.54
C CYS A 51 -13.13 0.35 2.31
N GLN A 52 -13.70 0.36 1.10
CA GLN A 52 -14.81 -0.52 0.72
C GLN A 52 -14.44 -2.00 0.89
N ARG A 53 -13.24 -2.40 0.47
CA ARG A 53 -12.77 -3.78 0.61
C ARG A 53 -12.61 -4.18 2.08
N LYS A 54 -12.06 -3.30 2.92
CA LYS A 54 -11.96 -3.49 4.38
C LYS A 54 -13.34 -3.63 5.03
N LEU A 55 -14.32 -2.82 4.63
CA LEU A 55 -15.70 -2.91 5.12
C LEU A 55 -16.32 -4.29 4.89
N ARG A 56 -16.18 -4.82 3.67
CA ARG A 56 -16.69 -6.16 3.33
C ARG A 56 -16.02 -7.27 4.15
N LEU A 57 -14.73 -7.12 4.48
CA LEU A 57 -14.04 -8.08 5.36
C LEU A 57 -14.55 -8.04 6.80
N LEU A 58 -14.91 -6.85 7.31
CA LEU A 58 -15.51 -6.73 8.64
C LEU A 58 -16.88 -7.45 8.73
N GLU A 59 -17.67 -7.43 7.65
CA GLU A 59 -18.99 -8.09 7.59
C GLU A 59 -18.89 -9.61 7.70
N HIS A 60 -17.74 -10.17 7.33
CA HIS A 60 -17.49 -11.61 7.35
C HIS A 60 -16.63 -12.06 8.54
N GLY A 61 -16.53 -11.25 9.59
CA GLY A 61 -15.81 -11.62 10.82
C GLY A 61 -14.28 -11.55 10.70
N GLY A 62 -13.76 -10.75 9.76
CA GLY A 62 -12.33 -10.66 9.43
C GLY A 62 -11.43 -9.95 10.44
N VAL A 63 -11.86 -9.77 11.71
CA VAL A 63 -11.02 -9.18 12.76
C VAL A 63 -10.63 -10.26 13.75
N PHE A 64 -9.37 -10.65 13.72
CA PHE A 64 -8.76 -11.47 14.75
C PHE A 64 -8.23 -10.47 15.81
N PHE A 65 -8.81 -10.43 17.02
CA PHE A 65 -8.40 -9.61 18.19
C PHE A 65 -8.92 -8.17 18.36
N GLY A 66 -9.87 -7.69 17.56
CA GLY A 66 -10.55 -6.40 17.85
C GLY A 66 -9.69 -5.14 17.72
N VAL A 67 -8.51 -5.24 17.12
CA VAL A 67 -7.65 -4.09 16.77
C VAL A 67 -7.80 -3.86 15.27
N GLY A 68 -8.48 -2.80 14.89
CA GLY A 68 -8.76 -2.48 13.48
C GLY A 68 -9.76 -1.34 13.36
N PRO A 69 -9.87 -0.72 12.17
CA PRO A 69 -10.79 0.38 11.98
C PRO A 69 -12.24 -0.10 12.12
N THR A 70 -13.08 0.73 12.73
CA THR A 70 -14.51 0.54 12.78
C THR A 70 -15.14 0.68 11.40
N ARG A 71 -16.36 0.16 11.24
CA ARG A 71 -17.14 0.36 10.00
C ARG A 71 -17.32 1.85 9.69
N GLN A 72 -17.61 2.65 10.71
CA GLN A 72 -17.84 4.08 10.54
C GLN A 72 -16.57 4.80 10.07
N GLU A 73 -15.42 4.51 10.68
CA GLU A 73 -14.13 5.10 10.28
C GLU A 73 -13.78 4.79 8.82
N LEU A 74 -14.04 3.57 8.35
CA LEU A 74 -13.79 3.20 6.95
C LEU A 74 -14.71 3.92 5.97
N VAL A 75 -16.00 4.09 6.32
CA VAL A 75 -16.95 4.83 5.48
C VAL A 75 -16.53 6.29 5.37
N GLU A 76 -16.24 6.93 6.50
CA GLU A 76 -15.82 8.33 6.57
C GLU A 76 -14.50 8.57 5.87
N GLU A 77 -13.52 7.67 6.05
CA GLU A 77 -12.25 7.71 5.33
C GLU A 77 -12.47 7.61 3.82
N GLY A 78 -13.25 6.63 3.34
CA GLY A 78 -13.51 6.44 1.92
C GLY A 78 -14.18 7.66 1.27
N LEU A 79 -15.20 8.22 1.92
CA LEU A 79 -15.87 9.43 1.43
C LEU A 79 -14.95 10.65 1.45
N ARG A 80 -14.10 10.79 2.47
CA ARG A 80 -13.11 11.86 2.54
C ARG A 80 -12.10 11.78 1.39
N ARG A 81 -11.67 10.58 1.01
CA ARG A 81 -10.80 10.37 -0.17
C ARG A 81 -11.50 10.77 -1.46
N LEU A 82 -12.78 10.43 -1.63
CA LEU A 82 -13.54 10.85 -2.80
C LEU A 82 -13.77 12.37 -2.86
N ALA A 83 -13.91 13.04 -1.72
CA ALA A 83 -13.93 14.50 -1.66
C ALA A 83 -12.59 15.12 -2.07
N ALA A 84 -11.47 14.63 -1.52
CA ALA A 84 -10.12 15.09 -1.88
C ALA A 84 -9.82 14.85 -3.38
N MET A 85 -10.26 13.70 -3.91
CA MET A 85 -10.22 13.40 -5.33
C MET A 85 -10.93 14.47 -6.17
N ALA A 86 -12.16 14.82 -5.80
CA ALA A 86 -12.96 15.83 -6.49
C ALA A 86 -12.36 17.25 -6.39
N ALA A 87 -11.61 17.53 -5.31
CA ALA A 87 -10.84 18.76 -5.13
C ALA A 87 -9.51 18.78 -5.90
N GLY A 88 -9.10 17.67 -6.52
CA GLY A 88 -7.82 17.57 -7.23
C GLY A 88 -6.61 17.37 -6.30
N GLU A 89 -6.84 16.94 -5.05
CA GLU A 89 -5.81 16.79 -4.03
C GLU A 89 -5.35 15.33 -3.92
N PRO A 90 -4.12 14.98 -4.34
CA PRO A 90 -3.62 13.61 -4.23
C PRO A 90 -3.40 13.16 -2.79
N HIS A 91 -3.74 11.91 -2.49
CA HIS A 91 -3.38 11.26 -1.23
C HIS A 91 -1.90 10.90 -1.23
N ARG A 92 -1.14 11.46 -0.29
CA ARG A 92 0.31 11.32 -0.19
C ARG A 92 0.73 10.86 1.21
N ALA A 93 1.90 10.24 1.30
CA ALA A 93 2.53 9.89 2.56
C ALA A 93 2.91 11.16 3.35
N VAL A 94 2.82 11.05 4.68
CA VAL A 94 3.09 12.14 5.60
C VAL A 94 4.50 11.99 6.20
N PRO A 95 5.37 13.02 6.13
CA PRO A 95 6.68 13.02 6.80
C PRO A 95 6.59 12.60 8.28
N GLY A 96 7.50 11.73 8.69
CA GLY A 96 7.59 11.21 10.05
C GLY A 96 6.58 10.10 10.40
N ARG A 97 5.73 9.66 9.45
CA ARG A 97 4.71 8.63 9.69
C ARG A 97 4.72 7.55 8.61
N LEU A 98 4.56 6.29 9.01
CA LEU A 98 4.25 5.20 8.10
C LEU A 98 2.80 5.36 7.62
N THR A 99 2.62 5.71 6.35
CA THR A 99 1.30 6.05 5.80
C THR A 99 0.76 4.90 4.95
N GLU A 100 -0.48 4.48 5.21
CA GLU A 100 -1.20 3.56 4.32
C GLU A 100 -1.62 4.28 3.04
N LEU A 101 -1.18 3.73 1.92
CA LEU A 101 -1.54 4.11 0.57
C LEU A 101 -2.16 2.90 -0.14
N ALA A 102 -2.77 3.12 -1.29
CA ALA A 102 -3.40 2.05 -2.05
C ALA A 102 -3.22 2.27 -3.55
N TYR A 103 -3.38 1.18 -4.30
CA TYR A 103 -3.46 1.19 -5.75
C TYR A 103 -4.50 0.16 -6.21
N ILE A 104 -5.01 0.32 -7.43
CA ILE A 104 -5.84 -0.71 -8.08
C ILE A 104 -4.90 -1.63 -8.85
N ALA A 105 -4.84 -2.89 -8.46
CA ALA A 105 -4.00 -3.87 -9.13
C ALA A 105 -4.56 -4.22 -10.51
N GLU A 106 -3.73 -4.15 -11.55
CA GLU A 106 -4.17 -4.39 -12.93
C GLU A 106 -4.57 -5.85 -13.18
N ASN A 107 -3.94 -6.79 -12.46
CA ASN A 107 -4.15 -8.22 -12.65
C ASN A 107 -5.54 -8.73 -12.23
N ASP A 108 -6.20 -8.09 -11.26
CA ASP A 108 -7.52 -8.51 -10.78
C ASP A 108 -8.49 -7.36 -10.43
N GLY A 109 -8.09 -6.10 -10.67
CA GLY A 109 -8.90 -4.91 -10.42
C GLY A 109 -9.16 -4.62 -8.93
N THR A 110 -8.49 -5.33 -8.01
CA THR A 110 -8.70 -5.14 -6.57
C THR A 110 -7.81 -4.03 -6.02
N ALA A 111 -8.33 -3.28 -5.04
CA ALA A 111 -7.52 -2.31 -4.30
C ALA A 111 -6.59 -3.04 -3.32
N GLN A 112 -5.28 -2.80 -3.44
CA GLN A 112 -4.25 -3.38 -2.58
C GLN A 112 -3.53 -2.28 -1.79
N PRO A 113 -3.27 -2.49 -0.48
CA PRO A 113 -2.51 -1.54 0.31
C PRO A 113 -1.00 -1.66 0.05
N TYR A 114 -0.30 -0.56 0.31
CA TYR A 114 1.13 -0.53 0.57
C TYR A 114 1.39 0.61 1.55
N TYR A 115 2.54 0.57 2.22
CA TYR A 115 2.85 1.57 3.24
C TYR A 115 4.14 2.28 2.88
N LEU A 116 4.15 3.60 3.05
CA LEU A 116 5.32 4.42 2.79
C LEU A 116 5.60 5.30 3.99
N TYR A 117 6.82 5.18 4.51
CA TYR A 117 7.37 6.10 5.49
C TYR A 117 8.27 7.11 4.79
N LEU A 118 8.04 8.38 5.11
CA LEU A 118 8.92 9.49 4.72
C LEU A 118 9.69 9.96 5.96
N PRO A 119 11.01 10.23 5.86
CA PRO A 119 11.76 10.85 6.95
C PRO A 119 11.09 12.14 7.45
N PRO A 120 11.23 12.53 8.74
CA PRO A 120 10.60 13.74 9.26
C PRO A 120 11.08 15.02 8.57
N ASN A 121 12.31 15.01 8.07
CA ASN A 121 12.92 16.09 7.30
C ASN A 121 12.76 15.92 5.78
N PHE A 122 11.78 15.14 5.33
CA PHE A 122 11.51 14.92 3.92
C PHE A 122 11.30 16.24 3.18
N ASP A 123 12.02 16.41 2.09
CA ASP A 123 12.00 17.57 1.21
C ASP A 123 11.80 17.08 -0.22
N PRO A 124 10.66 17.44 -0.88
CA PRO A 124 10.38 17.00 -2.24
C PRO A 124 11.35 17.59 -3.28
N ALA A 125 12.16 18.60 -2.92
CA ALA A 125 13.17 19.19 -3.80
C ALA A 125 14.47 18.36 -3.88
N ARG A 126 14.61 17.31 -3.07
CA ARG A 126 15.80 16.45 -3.00
C ARG A 126 15.44 15.01 -3.31
N THR A 127 16.40 14.23 -3.81
CA THR A 127 16.24 12.78 -3.99
C THR A 127 16.61 12.02 -2.72
N TRP A 128 15.86 10.95 -2.43
CA TRP A 128 15.97 10.17 -1.21
C TRP A 128 16.27 8.70 -1.51
N PRO A 129 17.16 8.04 -0.73
CA PRO A 129 17.23 6.59 -0.73
C PRO A 129 15.88 5.95 -0.43
N LEU A 130 15.66 4.78 -1.00
CA LEU A 130 14.47 3.98 -0.75
C LEU A 130 14.87 2.57 -0.32
N ILE A 131 14.32 2.11 0.79
CA ILE A 131 14.39 0.71 1.21
C ILE A 131 13.02 0.09 0.95
N VAL A 132 12.97 -0.96 0.14
CA VAL A 132 11.81 -1.85 0.00
C VAL A 132 11.94 -2.93 1.08
N PHE A 133 11.03 -2.95 2.05
CA PHE A 133 11.08 -3.85 3.19
C PHE A 133 9.93 -4.86 3.17
N LEU A 134 10.28 -6.13 3.02
CA LEU A 134 9.35 -7.23 2.81
C LEU A 134 9.02 -7.96 4.12
N HIS A 135 7.73 -8.17 4.37
CA HIS A 135 7.23 -8.75 5.61
C HIS A 135 7.48 -10.26 5.76
N GLY A 136 7.47 -10.76 6.99
CA GLY A 136 7.54 -12.19 7.28
C GLY A 136 6.21 -12.93 7.06
N TYR A 137 6.25 -14.26 7.11
CA TYR A 137 5.04 -15.08 7.06
C TYR A 137 4.20 -14.84 8.32
N VAL A 138 2.92 -14.50 8.13
CA VAL A 138 1.96 -14.32 9.22
C VAL A 138 0.64 -15.01 8.84
N PRO A 139 0.22 -16.10 9.52
CA PRO A 139 -0.99 -16.84 9.15
C PRO A 139 -2.27 -15.97 9.07
N SER A 140 -2.39 -15.00 9.98
CA SER A 140 -3.58 -14.16 10.16
C SER A 140 -3.54 -12.86 9.37
N ILE A 141 -2.51 -12.60 8.56
CA ILE A 141 -2.34 -11.30 7.90
C ILE A 141 -3.50 -11.00 6.95
N THR A 142 -4.05 -9.80 7.09
CA THR A 142 -5.10 -9.28 6.21
C THR A 142 -4.82 -7.81 5.89
N ILE A 143 -5.65 -7.21 5.03
CA ILE A 143 -5.61 -5.76 4.84
C ILE A 143 -6.20 -4.98 6.03
N LEU A 144 -6.91 -5.65 6.96
CA LEU A 144 -7.39 -5.06 8.21
C LEU A 144 -6.32 -5.10 9.30
N ASP A 145 -5.54 -6.17 9.32
CA ASP A 145 -4.43 -6.42 10.25
C ASP A 145 -3.18 -6.79 9.45
N PRO A 146 -2.51 -5.79 8.83
CA PRO A 146 -1.30 -6.01 8.04
C PRO A 146 -0.10 -6.23 8.97
N TRP A 147 0.89 -6.98 8.50
CA TRP A 147 2.21 -6.93 9.13
C TRP A 147 2.87 -5.59 8.78
N LEU A 148 3.27 -4.84 9.80
CA LEU A 148 4.00 -3.59 9.65
C LEU A 148 5.29 -3.66 10.46
N PRO A 149 6.38 -3.01 9.99
CA PRO A 149 7.60 -2.92 10.78
C PRO A 149 7.33 -2.11 12.06
N PRO A 150 7.99 -2.45 13.19
CA PRO A 150 7.90 -1.65 14.41
C PRO A 150 8.29 -0.18 14.20
N GLU A 151 7.82 0.71 15.06
CA GLU A 151 8.10 2.15 14.98
C GLU A 151 9.61 2.43 15.02
N GLU A 152 10.37 1.62 15.76
CA GLU A 152 11.83 1.73 15.86
C GLU A 152 12.52 1.55 14.51
N VAL A 153 11.99 0.69 13.64
CA VAL A 153 12.51 0.50 12.28
C VAL A 153 12.27 1.76 11.45
N CYS A 154 11.07 2.36 11.54
CA CYS A 154 10.77 3.63 10.90
C CYS A 154 11.64 4.76 11.45
N ALA A 155 11.87 4.80 12.77
CA ALA A 155 12.73 5.79 13.41
C ALA A 155 14.20 5.67 12.97
N ILE A 156 14.70 4.44 12.79
CA ILE A 156 16.03 4.19 12.21
C ILE A 156 16.08 4.72 10.78
N ALA A 157 15.09 4.41 9.94
CA ALA A 157 15.02 4.91 8.56
C ALA A 157 15.00 6.45 8.52
N GLY A 158 14.24 7.09 9.41
CA GLY A 158 14.20 8.54 9.57
C GLY A 158 15.56 9.13 9.96
N ARG A 159 16.27 8.54 10.93
CA ARG A 159 17.63 8.99 11.32
C ARG A 159 18.66 8.83 10.21
N LEU A 160 18.55 7.77 9.40
CA LEU A 160 19.43 7.53 8.26
C LEU A 160 19.05 8.38 7.02
N GLY A 161 17.89 9.03 7.04
CA GLY A 161 17.38 9.81 5.91
C GLY A 161 16.96 8.93 4.73
N CYS A 162 16.30 7.80 5.00
CA CYS A 162 15.81 6.86 3.99
C CYS A 162 14.27 6.80 4.00
N MET A 163 13.66 6.78 2.83
CA MET A 163 12.27 6.35 2.69
C MET A 163 12.17 4.84 2.90
N LEU A 164 11.04 4.37 3.44
CA LEU A 164 10.77 2.94 3.64
C LEU A 164 9.44 2.58 2.97
N LEU A 165 9.51 1.79 1.91
CA LEU A 165 8.34 1.19 1.24
C LEU A 165 8.11 -0.21 1.80
N VAL A 166 6.89 -0.48 2.26
CA VAL A 166 6.44 -1.78 2.76
C VAL A 166 5.27 -2.26 1.89
N PRO A 167 5.53 -3.09 0.87
CA PRO A 167 4.48 -3.71 0.08
C PRO A 167 3.66 -4.72 0.90
N TYR A 168 2.35 -4.79 0.69
CA TYR A 168 1.50 -5.82 1.29
C TYR A 168 1.69 -7.21 0.67
N GLY A 169 2.16 -7.29 -0.57
CA GLY A 169 2.55 -8.56 -1.23
C GLY A 169 1.44 -9.61 -1.33
N ARG A 170 0.16 -9.23 -1.16
CA ARG A 170 -1.01 -10.15 -1.13
C ARG A 170 -0.89 -11.26 -0.09
N ARG A 171 -0.44 -10.94 1.13
CA ARG A 171 -0.21 -11.87 2.25
C ARG A 171 1.02 -12.75 2.02
N ASN A 172 0.93 -14.04 2.30
CA ASN A 172 2.06 -14.96 2.34
C ASN A 172 2.33 -15.57 0.94
N THR A 173 2.79 -14.74 0.01
CA THR A 173 3.08 -15.15 -1.38
C THR A 173 4.55 -15.43 -1.64
N ASP A 174 5.38 -15.45 -0.58
CA ASP A 174 6.85 -15.47 -0.68
C ASP A 174 7.44 -14.31 -1.52
N PHE A 175 6.63 -13.28 -1.80
CA PHE A 175 6.92 -12.21 -2.76
C PHE A 175 7.27 -12.74 -4.15
N GLN A 176 6.56 -13.78 -4.57
CA GLN A 176 6.66 -14.38 -5.90
C GLN A 176 5.34 -14.32 -6.65
N GLY A 177 5.39 -14.43 -7.99
CA GLY A 177 4.21 -14.35 -8.84
C GLY A 177 3.45 -13.05 -8.61
N VAL A 178 2.22 -13.13 -8.08
CA VAL A 178 1.44 -11.92 -7.77
C VAL A 178 2.08 -11.04 -6.70
N GLY A 179 2.83 -11.61 -5.74
CA GLY A 179 3.56 -10.83 -4.74
C GLY A 179 4.73 -10.05 -5.34
N GLU A 180 5.44 -10.65 -6.29
CA GLU A 180 6.53 -10.01 -7.04
C GLU A 180 6.00 -8.83 -7.87
N VAL A 181 4.87 -9.04 -8.58
CA VAL A 181 4.18 -7.98 -9.33
C VAL A 181 3.79 -6.82 -8.42
N ASP A 182 3.22 -7.11 -7.24
CA ASP A 182 2.82 -6.10 -6.26
C ASP A 182 4.04 -5.29 -5.74
N VAL A 183 5.18 -5.93 -5.50
CA VAL A 183 6.43 -5.23 -5.08
C VAL A 183 6.90 -4.27 -6.17
N LEU A 184 6.99 -4.73 -7.42
CA LEU A 184 7.44 -3.89 -8.54
C LEU A 184 6.46 -2.75 -8.82
N THR A 185 5.16 -3.03 -8.75
CA THR A 185 4.11 -2.02 -8.95
C THR A 185 4.21 -0.93 -7.91
N THR A 186 4.34 -1.30 -6.63
CA THR A 186 4.44 -0.31 -5.55
C THR A 186 5.75 0.47 -5.59
N LEU A 187 6.86 -0.14 -6.00
CA LEU A 187 8.11 0.57 -6.26
C LEU A 187 7.93 1.63 -7.35
N GLU A 188 7.31 1.28 -8.48
CA GLU A 188 7.08 2.22 -9.58
C GLU A 188 6.12 3.35 -9.18
N LEU A 189 5.07 3.04 -8.41
CA LEU A 189 4.18 4.05 -7.86
C LEU A 189 4.91 5.02 -6.94
N VAL A 190 5.85 4.54 -6.12
CA VAL A 190 6.68 5.42 -5.29
C VAL A 190 7.60 6.28 -6.15
N ARG A 191 8.29 5.71 -7.15
CA ARG A 191 9.13 6.47 -8.09
C ARG A 191 8.38 7.57 -8.82
N ARG A 192 7.15 7.28 -9.24
CA ARG A 192 6.31 8.26 -9.95
C ARG A 192 5.83 9.41 -9.06
N ASN A 193 5.67 9.17 -7.75
CA ASN A 193 5.03 10.13 -6.84
C ASN A 193 5.99 10.83 -5.88
N TYR A 194 7.22 10.35 -5.73
CA TYR A 194 8.21 10.84 -4.80
C TYR A 194 9.61 10.87 -5.44
N PRO A 195 10.49 11.81 -5.04
CA PRO A 195 11.85 11.92 -5.59
C PRO A 195 12.75 10.82 -5.03
N VAL A 196 12.73 9.65 -5.66
CA VAL A 196 13.61 8.51 -5.34
C VAL A 196 14.98 8.71 -5.97
N ASP A 197 16.05 8.42 -5.23
CA ASP A 197 17.38 8.25 -5.82
C ASP A 197 17.51 6.84 -6.40
N GLU A 198 17.42 6.75 -7.72
CA GLU A 198 17.45 5.48 -8.46
C GLU A 198 18.72 4.66 -8.25
N ARG A 199 19.81 5.29 -7.80
CA ARG A 199 21.08 4.59 -7.50
C ARG A 199 21.13 4.08 -6.06
N ARG A 200 20.15 4.43 -5.23
CA ARG A 200 20.06 4.09 -3.80
C ARG A 200 18.70 3.48 -3.47
N VAL A 201 18.26 2.55 -4.32
CA VAL A 201 17.12 1.66 -4.05
C VAL A 201 17.65 0.34 -3.49
N TYR A 202 17.20 -0.05 -2.31
CA TYR A 202 17.62 -1.25 -1.61
C TYR A 202 16.45 -2.19 -1.37
N VAL A 203 16.69 -3.49 -1.29
CA VAL A 203 15.67 -4.47 -0.87
C VAL A 203 16.11 -5.19 0.40
N SER A 204 15.19 -5.34 1.35
CA SER A 204 15.40 -6.05 2.60
C SER A 204 14.11 -6.74 3.02
N GLY A 205 14.18 -7.64 4.01
CA GLY A 205 13.01 -8.31 4.54
C GLY A 205 13.37 -9.43 5.50
N VAL A 206 12.39 -9.89 6.27
CA VAL A 206 12.57 -10.88 7.34
C VAL A 206 11.89 -12.22 7.02
N SER A 207 12.57 -13.34 7.27
CA SER A 207 12.02 -14.70 7.08
C SER A 207 11.51 -14.90 5.63
N MET A 208 10.20 -15.05 5.42
CA MET A 208 9.56 -15.03 4.10
C MET A 208 9.96 -13.79 3.27
N GLY A 209 10.00 -12.61 3.88
CA GLY A 209 10.47 -11.39 3.22
C GLY A 209 11.97 -11.39 2.95
N GLY A 210 12.77 -12.12 3.74
CA GLY A 210 14.19 -12.31 3.47
C GLY A 210 14.40 -13.18 2.23
N MET A 211 13.61 -14.23 2.08
CA MET A 211 13.55 -15.04 0.86
C MET A 211 13.09 -14.20 -0.34
N GLY A 212 12.05 -13.37 -0.14
CA GLY A 212 11.62 -12.37 -1.12
C GLY A 212 12.75 -11.41 -1.52
N ALA A 213 13.57 -10.95 -0.58
CA ALA A 213 14.69 -10.05 -0.86
C ALA A 213 15.77 -10.70 -1.74
N TRP A 214 16.09 -11.98 -1.50
CA TRP A 214 16.94 -12.77 -2.40
C TRP A 214 16.34 -12.86 -3.80
N ASN A 215 15.07 -13.26 -3.89
CA ASN A 215 14.37 -13.46 -5.16
C ASN A 215 14.31 -12.16 -5.97
N MET A 216 13.91 -11.06 -5.34
CA MET A 216 13.82 -9.74 -5.99
C MET A 216 15.18 -9.27 -6.51
N ALA A 217 16.24 -9.40 -5.72
CA ALA A 217 17.58 -8.96 -6.12
C ALA A 217 18.16 -9.79 -7.27
N LEU A 218 17.94 -11.12 -7.26
CA LEU A 218 18.49 -12.03 -8.26
C LEU A 218 17.69 -12.02 -9.58
N ARG A 219 16.37 -11.80 -9.52
CA ARG A 219 15.49 -11.81 -10.70
C ARG A 219 15.39 -10.46 -11.39
N HIS A 220 15.66 -9.37 -10.67
CA HIS A 220 15.60 -8.00 -11.19
C HIS A 220 16.96 -7.31 -11.12
N PRO A 221 17.98 -7.82 -11.84
CA PRO A 221 19.30 -7.21 -11.82
C PRO A 221 19.22 -5.77 -12.33
N GLY A 222 19.90 -4.86 -11.63
CA GLY A 222 19.91 -3.43 -11.95
C GLY A 222 18.77 -2.62 -11.34
N VAL A 223 17.80 -3.24 -10.67
CA VAL A 223 16.76 -2.50 -9.92
C VAL A 223 17.24 -2.09 -8.53
N PHE A 224 17.97 -2.98 -7.84
CA PHE A 224 18.41 -2.76 -6.46
C PHE A 224 19.93 -2.58 -6.39
N ALA A 225 20.38 -1.55 -5.69
CA ALA A 225 21.79 -1.26 -5.43
C ALA A 225 22.42 -2.23 -4.42
N ALA A 226 21.63 -2.74 -3.47
CA ALA A 226 22.02 -3.81 -2.57
C ALA A 226 20.77 -4.56 -2.03
N ALA A 227 21.00 -5.79 -1.57
CA ALA A 227 20.02 -6.59 -0.87
C ALA A 227 20.51 -6.93 0.54
N THR A 228 19.60 -6.89 1.53
CA THR A 228 19.88 -7.35 2.90
C THR A 228 18.78 -8.31 3.36
N PRO A 229 18.88 -9.60 2.99
CA PRO A 229 17.98 -10.65 3.46
C PRO A 229 18.20 -10.95 4.95
N ILE A 230 17.14 -10.98 5.75
CA ILE A 230 17.20 -11.30 7.18
C ILE A 230 16.54 -12.67 7.38
N CYS A 231 17.32 -13.66 7.81
CA CYS A 231 16.90 -15.04 8.10
C CYS A 231 15.99 -15.70 7.03
N GLY A 232 16.15 -15.33 5.76
CA GLY A 232 15.40 -15.89 4.64
C GLY A 232 16.15 -17.03 3.93
N HIS A 233 15.43 -18.06 3.52
CA HIS A 233 15.99 -19.17 2.75
C HIS A 233 16.33 -18.73 1.32
N THR A 234 17.36 -19.35 0.74
CA THR A 234 17.79 -19.15 -0.67
C THR A 234 17.38 -20.30 -1.58
N ASP A 235 17.06 -21.47 -1.02
CA ASP A 235 16.69 -22.68 -1.75
C ASP A 235 15.17 -22.83 -1.78
N MET A 236 14.56 -22.37 -2.88
CA MET A 236 13.11 -22.41 -3.08
C MET A 236 12.59 -23.83 -3.37
N LEU A 237 13.39 -24.69 -4.00
CA LEU A 237 13.00 -26.07 -4.32
C LEU A 237 12.80 -26.85 -3.02
N ARG A 238 13.76 -26.75 -2.11
CA ARG A 238 13.66 -27.34 -0.79
C ARG A 238 12.53 -26.73 0.04
N TRP A 239 12.30 -25.42 -0.05
CA TRP A 239 11.23 -24.74 0.69
C TRP A 239 9.83 -25.21 0.28
N TRP A 240 9.58 -25.36 -1.02
CA TRP A 240 8.30 -25.85 -1.53
C TRP A 240 8.14 -27.37 -1.51
N GLY A 241 9.16 -28.09 -1.03
CA GLY A 241 9.14 -29.55 -1.00
C GLY A 241 9.16 -30.18 -2.39
N TRP A 242 9.68 -29.47 -3.40
CA TRP A 242 9.94 -30.07 -4.70
C TRP A 242 11.12 -31.05 -4.53
N PRO A 243 11.03 -32.30 -5.04
CA PRO A 243 12.19 -33.19 -5.03
C PRO A 243 13.39 -32.50 -5.69
N ALA A 244 14.47 -32.32 -4.95
CA ALA A 244 15.77 -32.04 -5.54
C ALA A 244 16.27 -33.39 -6.08
N ASP A 245 16.04 -33.62 -7.37
CA ASP A 245 16.57 -34.75 -8.12
C ASP A 245 18.10 -34.84 -8.04
#